data_AF-A0A0D2BRY8-F1
#
_entry.id   AF-A0A0D2BRY8-F1
#
_cell.length_a   1.000
_cell.length_b   1.000
_cell.length_c   1.000
_cell.angle_alpha   90.00
_cell.angle_beta   90.00
_cell.angle_gamma   90.00
#
_symmetry.space_group_name_H-M   'P 1'
#
loop_
_entity.id
_entity.type
_entity.pdbx_description
1 polymer ?
#
loop_
_entity_poly.entity_id
_entity_poly.type
_entity_poly.pdbx_seq_one_letter_code
_entity_poly.pdbx_strand_id
1 'polypeptide(L)'
;MPFPETLNAKPRVIFFTDFDGTITLQDTNDFITDNYGMGKAERRQLFHAVIDNTDTFRNTFQKMLDSWKMPFPQVLSILRDNISLDPHFRDFMVWARAHDVPVVVLSSGMIPVIETLLRHLLGEELMRDIEIVANETQLRAPGNSLDVADGWTIKFHDDSGFGHDKSLTIRPYADAIAKMAPDERPTLLYAGDGVSDLSAARETDLLFARAGQDLITYCEREGIPFTEFESWKTILQETQDIYHGRKTVKKIAAEGLKKHRTYSIEHGEQMRPTTH
;
A
#
# COMPACT_ATOMS: atom_id res chain seq x y z
N MET A 1 -10.98 -11.21 -13.47
CA MET A 1 -11.36 -9.82 -13.79
C MET A 1 -11.08 -9.01 -12.55
N PRO A 2 -10.41 -7.84 -12.72
CA PRO A 2 -11.11 -6.61 -12.34
C PRO A 2 -10.67 -5.39 -13.15
N PHE A 3 -11.60 -4.86 -13.94
CA PHE A 3 -11.73 -3.47 -14.40
C PHE A 3 -12.68 -3.43 -15.62
N PRO A 4 -13.68 -2.52 -15.71
CA PRO A 4 -14.22 -1.60 -14.70
C PRO A 4 -15.55 -2.12 -14.11
N GLU A 5 -15.72 -3.43 -13.90
CA GLU A 5 -17.01 -3.97 -13.42
C GLU A 5 -17.42 -3.40 -12.05
N THR A 6 -16.43 -3.10 -11.20
CA THR A 6 -16.62 -2.43 -9.90
C THR A 6 -17.37 -1.10 -10.03
N LEU A 7 -17.19 -0.38 -11.14
CA LEU A 7 -17.88 0.89 -11.39
C LEU A 7 -19.35 0.71 -11.78
N ASN A 8 -19.77 -0.49 -12.22
CA ASN A 8 -21.17 -0.76 -12.56
C ASN A 8 -22.09 -0.67 -11.34
N ALA A 9 -21.55 -0.92 -10.14
CA ALA A 9 -22.28 -0.77 -8.89
C ALA A 9 -22.46 0.70 -8.45
N LYS A 10 -21.89 1.66 -9.19
CA LYS A 10 -21.86 3.10 -8.85
C LYS A 10 -21.48 3.35 -7.39
N PRO A 11 -20.32 2.83 -6.93
CA PRO A 11 -19.90 3.04 -5.56
C PRO A 11 -19.73 4.53 -5.28
N ARG A 12 -19.95 4.95 -4.02
CA ARG A 12 -19.70 6.35 -3.62
C ARG A 12 -18.22 6.60 -3.32
N VAL A 13 -17.52 5.55 -2.89
CA VAL A 13 -16.10 5.55 -2.55
C VAL A 13 -15.49 4.25 -3.08
N ILE A 14 -14.28 4.33 -3.62
CA ILE A 14 -13.41 3.17 -3.85
C ILE A 14 -12.16 3.37 -3.01
N PHE A 15 -11.80 2.33 -2.25
CA PHE A 15 -10.69 2.40 -1.32
C PHE A 15 -9.53 1.54 -1.81
N PHE A 16 -8.43 2.19 -2.16
CA PHE A 16 -7.15 1.56 -2.46
C PHE A 16 -6.26 1.58 -1.23
N THR A 17 -5.38 0.60 -1.09
CA THR A 17 -4.47 0.56 0.04
C THR A 17 -3.22 -0.23 -0.27
N ASP A 18 -2.08 0.20 0.28
CA ASP A 18 -0.94 -0.69 0.44
C ASP A 18 -1.23 -1.77 1.49
N PHE A 19 -0.37 -2.79 1.53
CA PHE A 19 -0.43 -3.89 2.48
C PHE A 19 0.61 -3.75 3.59
N ASP A 20 1.88 -3.91 3.24
CA ASP A 20 3.01 -3.83 4.16
C ASP A 20 3.08 -2.43 4.76
N GLY A 21 3.25 -2.32 6.09
CA GLY A 21 3.36 -1.02 6.77
C GLY A 21 2.07 -0.18 6.83
N THR A 22 1.01 -0.62 6.13
CA THR A 22 -0.30 0.06 6.05
C THR A 22 -1.43 -0.80 6.63
N ILE A 23 -1.74 -1.94 6.04
CA ILE A 23 -2.67 -2.94 6.61
C ILE A 23 -1.98 -3.71 7.74
N THR A 24 -0.74 -4.15 7.49
CA THR A 24 0.08 -4.81 8.51
C THR A 24 0.84 -3.77 9.33
N LEU A 25 1.18 -4.12 10.56
CA LEU A 25 2.03 -3.29 11.41
C LEU A 25 3.52 -3.43 11.06
N GLN A 26 3.89 -4.53 10.41
CA GLN A 26 5.26 -4.83 9.98
C GLN A 26 5.29 -5.02 8.46
N ASP A 27 6.37 -4.58 7.82
CA ASP A 27 6.65 -4.94 6.43
C ASP A 27 7.13 -6.41 6.36
N THR A 28 6.40 -7.23 5.62
CA THR A 28 6.65 -8.68 5.49
C THR A 28 7.96 -9.00 4.79
N ASN A 29 8.34 -8.22 3.78
CA ASN A 29 9.55 -8.43 2.99
C ASN A 29 10.78 -7.99 3.79
N ASP A 30 10.70 -6.85 4.46
CA ASP A 30 11.71 -6.38 5.41
C ASP A 30 11.89 -7.39 6.54
N PHE A 31 10.79 -7.93 7.11
CA PHE A 31 10.88 -8.89 8.20
C PHE A 31 11.69 -10.13 7.82
N ILE A 32 11.40 -10.73 6.67
CA ILE A 32 12.13 -11.92 6.22
C ILE A 32 13.57 -11.57 5.86
N THR A 33 13.77 -10.47 5.15
CA THR A 33 15.11 -10.01 4.74
C THR A 33 15.99 -9.71 5.95
N ASP A 34 15.45 -9.05 6.97
CA ASP A 34 16.19 -8.59 8.15
C ASP A 34 16.57 -9.74 9.08
N ASN A 35 15.72 -10.76 9.21
CA ASN A 35 15.90 -11.83 10.18
C ASN A 35 16.45 -13.13 9.56
N TYR A 36 16.20 -13.37 8.28
CA TYR A 36 16.52 -14.64 7.61
C TYR A 36 17.23 -14.49 6.26
N GLY A 37 17.35 -13.27 5.74
CA GLY A 37 18.06 -12.95 4.51
C GLY A 37 19.41 -12.28 4.77
N MET A 38 19.71 -11.26 3.95
CA MET A 38 20.93 -10.45 4.04
C MET A 38 21.05 -9.61 5.32
N GLY A 39 19.96 -9.43 6.07
CA GLY A 39 19.95 -8.65 7.29
C GLY A 39 19.74 -7.15 7.07
N LYS A 40 19.32 -6.48 8.15
CA LYS A 40 18.89 -5.07 8.14
C LYS A 40 19.95 -4.09 7.64
N ALA A 41 21.21 -4.32 7.99
CA ALA A 41 22.29 -3.42 7.59
C ALA A 41 22.48 -3.40 6.06
N GLU A 42 22.52 -4.58 5.42
CA GLU A 42 22.67 -4.71 3.98
C GLU A 42 21.41 -4.24 3.24
N ARG A 43 20.22 -4.60 3.73
CA ARG A 43 18.96 -4.10 3.17
C ARG A 43 18.89 -2.57 3.15
N ARG A 44 19.29 -1.90 4.23
CA ARG A 44 19.30 -0.41 4.27
C ARG A 44 20.26 0.18 3.24
N GLN A 45 21.39 -0.48 2.96
CA GLN A 45 22.30 -0.04 1.88
C GLN A 45 21.62 -0.12 0.50
N LEU A 46 20.84 -1.17 0.25
CA LEU A 46 20.04 -1.25 -0.99
C LEU A 46 19.02 -0.12 -1.09
N PHE A 47 18.32 0.22 0.00
CA PHE A 47 17.38 1.34 0.01
C PHE A 47 18.04 2.70 -0.27
N HIS A 48 19.25 2.93 0.23
CA HIS A 48 20.02 4.13 -0.14
C HIS A 48 20.28 4.20 -1.65
N ALA A 49 20.60 3.08 -2.30
CA ALA A 49 20.79 3.05 -3.75
C ALA A 49 19.52 3.44 -4.53
N VAL A 50 18.34 3.07 -4.04
CA VAL A 50 17.04 3.48 -4.61
C VAL A 50 16.82 4.98 -4.43
N ILE A 51 17.04 5.51 -3.22
CA ILE A 51 16.87 6.95 -2.91
C ILE A 51 17.81 7.80 -3.76
N ASP A 52 19.05 7.34 -3.94
CA ASP A 52 20.08 8.03 -4.73
C ASP A 52 19.89 7.84 -6.26
N ASN A 53 18.84 7.13 -6.69
CA ASN A 53 18.52 6.79 -8.09
C ASN A 53 19.67 6.06 -8.82
N THR A 54 20.47 5.28 -8.08
CA THR A 54 21.57 4.47 -8.62
C THR A 54 21.16 3.03 -8.91
N ASP A 55 20.02 2.59 -8.36
CA ASP A 55 19.37 1.31 -8.68
C ASP A 55 17.84 1.48 -8.62
N THR A 56 17.11 0.47 -9.09
CA THR A 56 15.63 0.48 -9.07
C THR A 56 15.09 -0.33 -7.88
N PHE A 57 13.89 0.02 -7.40
CA PHE A 57 13.22 -0.77 -6.35
C PHE A 57 13.05 -2.24 -6.76
N ARG A 58 12.71 -2.49 -8.03
CA ARG A 58 12.61 -3.84 -8.59
C ARG A 58 13.90 -4.64 -8.42
N ASN A 59 15.03 -4.04 -8.77
CA ASN A 59 16.33 -4.69 -8.68
C ASN A 59 16.76 -4.92 -7.23
N THR A 60 16.54 -3.94 -6.34
CA THR A 60 16.86 -4.10 -4.92
C THR A 60 15.96 -5.14 -4.25
N PHE A 61 14.68 -5.18 -4.61
CA PHE A 61 13.77 -6.20 -4.11
C PHE A 61 14.14 -7.61 -4.61
N GLN A 62 14.57 -7.74 -5.87
CA GLN A 62 15.12 -9.00 -6.38
C GLN A 62 16.33 -9.47 -5.55
N LYS A 63 17.27 -8.56 -5.21
CA LYS A 63 18.43 -8.87 -4.37
C LYS A 63 18.01 -9.29 -2.95
N MET A 64 17.02 -8.62 -2.37
CA MET A 64 16.45 -9.00 -1.07
C MET A 64 15.93 -10.44 -1.11
N LEU A 65 15.09 -10.77 -2.09
CA LEU A 65 14.54 -12.13 -2.28
C LEU A 65 15.62 -13.18 -2.56
N ASP A 66 16.63 -12.86 -3.37
CA ASP A 66 17.73 -13.78 -3.65
C ASP A 66 18.56 -14.12 -2.40
N SER A 67 18.49 -13.30 -1.35
CA SER A 67 19.11 -13.60 -0.05
C SER A 67 18.33 -14.62 0.78
N TRP A 68 17.06 -14.89 0.46
CA TRP A 68 16.22 -15.81 1.21
C TRP A 68 16.53 -17.26 0.81
N LYS A 69 17.37 -17.93 1.61
CA LYS A 69 17.78 -19.32 1.34
C LYS A 69 16.83 -20.33 1.98
N MET A 70 15.55 -20.27 1.61
CA MET A 70 14.52 -21.16 2.18
C MET A 70 13.36 -21.47 1.20
N PRO A 71 12.67 -22.61 1.37
CA PRO A 71 11.42 -22.91 0.67
C PRO A 71 10.36 -21.84 0.92
N PHE A 72 9.55 -21.53 -0.09
CA PHE A 72 8.50 -20.52 0.03
C PHE A 72 7.44 -20.85 1.11
N PRO A 73 7.00 -22.12 1.31
CA PRO A 73 6.10 -22.44 2.42
C PRO A 73 6.67 -22.10 3.81
N GLN A 74 8.00 -22.15 3.97
CA GLN A 74 8.66 -21.74 5.21
C GLN A 74 8.54 -20.23 5.42
N VAL A 75 8.68 -19.42 4.36
CA VAL A 75 8.43 -17.96 4.39
C VAL A 75 7.01 -17.68 4.90
N LEU A 76 6.01 -18.34 4.32
CA LEU A 76 4.61 -18.18 4.73
C LEU A 76 4.39 -18.55 6.19
N SER A 77 5.02 -19.62 6.68
CA SER A 77 4.89 -20.01 8.08
C SER A 77 5.48 -18.97 9.02
N ILE A 78 6.68 -18.48 8.74
CA ILE A 78 7.35 -17.45 9.55
C ILE A 78 6.48 -16.19 9.61
N LEU A 79 5.94 -15.75 8.47
CA LEU A 79 5.13 -14.54 8.42
C LEU A 79 3.83 -14.69 9.22
N ARG A 80 3.13 -15.83 9.15
CA ARG A 80 1.92 -16.06 9.96
C ARG A 80 2.19 -15.93 11.47
N ASP A 81 3.35 -16.38 11.92
CA ASP A 81 3.68 -16.38 13.35
C ASP A 81 4.12 -15.00 13.87
N ASN A 82 4.48 -14.05 12.99
CA ASN A 82 5.16 -12.82 13.39
C ASN A 82 4.51 -11.52 12.88
N ILE A 83 3.61 -11.61 11.91
CA ILE A 83 2.98 -10.43 11.30
C ILE A 83 1.59 -10.21 11.89
N SER A 84 1.30 -8.96 12.23
CA SER A 84 0.00 -8.55 12.77
C SER A 84 -0.67 -7.53 11.84
N LEU A 85 -1.99 -7.58 11.78
CA LEU A 85 -2.80 -6.53 11.18
C LEU A 85 -2.95 -5.35 12.13
N ASP A 86 -3.21 -4.17 11.57
CA ASP A 86 -3.81 -3.10 12.35
C ASP A 86 -5.13 -3.58 12.97
N PRO A 87 -5.34 -3.39 14.29
CA PRO A 87 -6.49 -3.93 15.00
C PRO A 87 -7.84 -3.38 14.51
N HIS A 88 -7.83 -2.23 13.81
CA HIS A 88 -9.05 -1.59 13.30
C HIS A 88 -9.32 -1.89 11.83
N PHE A 89 -8.43 -2.61 11.13
CA PHE A 89 -8.65 -2.96 9.72
C PHE A 89 -9.90 -3.84 9.54
N ARG A 90 -10.16 -4.76 10.49
CA ARG A 90 -11.37 -5.58 10.47
C ARG A 90 -12.64 -4.74 10.54
N ASP A 91 -12.66 -3.72 11.40
CA ASP A 91 -13.82 -2.81 11.53
C ASP A 91 -14.05 -2.05 10.22
N PHE A 92 -12.98 -1.63 9.56
CA PHE A 92 -13.05 -1.01 8.24
C PHE A 92 -13.68 -1.96 7.20
N MET A 93 -13.21 -3.20 7.10
CA MET A 93 -13.73 -4.17 6.12
C MET A 93 -15.21 -4.50 6.36
N VAL A 94 -15.62 -4.66 7.62
CA VAL A 94 -17.04 -4.87 7.96
C VAL A 94 -17.90 -3.68 7.53
N TRP A 95 -17.42 -2.46 7.80
CA TRP A 95 -18.13 -1.25 7.37
C TRP A 95 -18.17 -1.13 5.84
N ALA A 96 -17.05 -1.39 5.16
CA ALA A 96 -16.93 -1.29 3.71
C ALA A 96 -17.92 -2.22 2.99
N ARG A 97 -17.99 -3.48 3.43
CA ARG A 97 -18.99 -4.45 2.94
C ARG A 97 -20.42 -3.94 3.11
N ALA A 98 -20.75 -3.42 4.29
CA ALA A 98 -22.11 -2.96 4.59
C ALA A 98 -22.55 -1.73 3.77
N HIS A 99 -21.61 -1.06 3.10
CA HIS A 99 -21.83 0.18 2.35
C HIS A 99 -21.43 0.07 0.87
N ASP A 100 -21.18 -1.15 0.39
CA ASP A 100 -20.73 -1.46 -0.97
C ASP A 100 -19.51 -0.63 -1.39
N VAL A 101 -18.55 -0.46 -0.46
CA VAL A 101 -17.26 0.20 -0.72
C VAL A 101 -16.25 -0.85 -1.17
N PRO A 102 -15.82 -0.84 -2.44
CA PRO A 102 -14.80 -1.77 -2.93
C PRO A 102 -13.45 -1.47 -2.29
N VAL A 103 -12.73 -2.52 -1.90
CA VAL A 103 -11.40 -2.44 -1.31
C VAL A 103 -10.39 -3.16 -2.21
N VAL A 104 -9.37 -2.43 -2.66
CA VAL A 104 -8.35 -2.93 -3.58
C VAL A 104 -6.97 -2.75 -2.94
N VAL A 105 -6.30 -3.86 -2.66
CA VAL A 105 -4.94 -3.89 -2.14
C VAL A 105 -3.95 -3.81 -3.30
N LEU A 106 -3.12 -2.78 -3.30
CA LEU A 106 -2.03 -2.58 -4.25
C LEU A 106 -0.69 -2.69 -3.52
N SER A 107 0.00 -3.82 -3.67
CA SER A 107 1.21 -4.11 -2.89
C SER A 107 2.39 -4.52 -3.76
N SER A 108 3.58 -4.04 -3.42
CA SER A 108 4.83 -4.54 -4.03
C SER A 108 5.26 -5.90 -3.48
N GLY A 109 4.56 -6.46 -2.49
CA GLY A 109 4.74 -7.83 -2.01
C GLY A 109 4.23 -8.87 -3.01
N MET A 110 4.02 -10.11 -2.54
CA MET A 110 3.57 -11.23 -3.37
C MET A 110 2.16 -11.69 -3.00
N ILE A 111 1.30 -11.94 -4.00
CA ILE A 111 -0.09 -12.39 -3.82
C ILE A 111 -0.21 -13.54 -2.80
N PRO A 112 0.58 -14.63 -2.87
CA PRO A 112 0.43 -15.74 -1.93
C PRO A 112 0.73 -15.37 -0.47
N VAL A 113 1.60 -14.39 -0.23
CA VAL A 113 1.88 -13.85 1.11
C VAL A 113 0.66 -13.09 1.63
N ILE A 114 0.18 -12.14 0.82
CA ILE A 114 -0.94 -11.26 1.17
C ILE A 114 -2.20 -12.10 1.43
N GLU A 115 -2.53 -13.04 0.54
CA GLU A 115 -3.67 -13.94 0.69
C GLU A 115 -3.55 -14.79 1.96
N THR A 116 -2.38 -15.38 2.20
CA THR A 116 -2.15 -16.22 3.39
C THR A 116 -2.38 -15.44 4.68
N LEU A 117 -1.83 -14.22 4.76
CA LEU A 117 -1.93 -13.37 5.94
C LEU A 117 -3.35 -12.83 6.13
N LEU A 118 -4.01 -12.36 5.07
CA LEU A 118 -5.40 -11.89 5.16
C LEU A 118 -6.35 -13.03 5.54
N ARG A 119 -6.22 -14.23 4.96
CA ARG A 119 -7.05 -15.39 5.37
C ARG A 119 -6.82 -15.75 6.82
N HIS A 120 -5.57 -15.74 7.28
CA HIS A 120 -5.22 -16.09 8.65
C HIS A 120 -5.71 -15.06 9.68
N LEU A 121 -5.52 -13.77 9.40
CA LEU A 121 -5.68 -12.70 10.39
C LEU A 121 -7.02 -11.94 10.27
N LEU A 122 -7.55 -11.78 9.04
CA LEU A 122 -8.84 -11.12 8.79
C LEU A 122 -9.99 -12.13 8.72
N GLY A 123 -9.70 -13.33 8.22
CA GLY A 123 -10.65 -14.42 8.05
C GLY A 123 -11.18 -14.57 6.62
N GLU A 124 -11.51 -15.81 6.27
CA GLU A 124 -11.99 -16.23 4.93
C GLU A 124 -13.18 -15.43 4.39
N GLU A 125 -14.07 -14.99 5.28
CA GLU A 125 -15.28 -14.30 4.87
C GLU A 125 -14.97 -12.90 4.33
N LEU A 126 -14.22 -12.09 5.08
CA LEU A 126 -13.88 -10.71 4.71
C LEU A 126 -12.80 -10.64 3.63
N MET A 127 -11.93 -11.65 3.54
CA MET A 127 -10.94 -11.73 2.46
C MET A 127 -11.57 -11.74 1.06
N ARG A 128 -12.79 -12.30 0.92
CA ARG A 128 -13.51 -12.35 -0.37
C ARG A 128 -13.93 -10.99 -0.91
N ASP A 129 -13.96 -9.96 -0.06
CA ASP A 129 -14.31 -8.60 -0.47
C ASP A 129 -13.08 -7.77 -0.85
N ILE A 130 -11.88 -8.37 -0.80
CA ILE A 130 -10.63 -7.70 -1.11
C ILE A 130 -10.16 -8.16 -2.48
N GLU A 131 -9.96 -7.20 -3.36
CA GLU A 131 -9.20 -7.40 -4.59
C GLU A 131 -7.71 -7.18 -4.30
N ILE A 132 -6.84 -8.06 -4.81
CA ILE A 132 -5.40 -7.97 -4.60
C ILE A 132 -4.72 -7.82 -5.96
N VAL A 133 -3.94 -6.76 -6.12
CA VAL A 133 -3.03 -6.54 -7.25
C VAL A 133 -1.62 -6.38 -6.68
N ALA A 134 -0.78 -7.36 -6.99
CA ALA A 134 0.59 -7.41 -6.48
C ALA A 134 1.48 -8.25 -7.40
N ASN A 135 2.75 -8.42 -7.01
CA ASN A 135 3.64 -9.37 -7.66
C ASN A 135 3.21 -10.82 -7.36
N GLU A 136 3.72 -11.76 -8.13
CA GLU A 136 3.38 -13.18 -8.01
C GLU A 136 4.64 -14.00 -7.70
N THR A 137 4.47 -15.25 -7.30
CA THR A 137 5.59 -16.22 -7.26
C THR A 137 5.76 -16.93 -8.60
N GLN A 138 6.98 -17.32 -8.94
CA GLN A 138 7.24 -18.20 -10.07
C GLN A 138 8.34 -19.22 -9.76
N LEU A 139 8.29 -20.35 -10.46
CA LEU A 139 9.30 -21.40 -10.35
C LEU A 139 10.60 -20.95 -11.02
N ARG A 140 11.73 -21.34 -10.44
CA ARG A 140 13.09 -21.05 -10.92
C ARG A 140 13.88 -22.36 -11.06
N ALA A 141 14.53 -22.55 -12.21
CA ALA A 141 15.42 -23.67 -12.44
C ALA A 141 16.75 -23.49 -11.66
N PRO A 142 17.40 -24.59 -11.20
CA PRO A 142 17.07 -25.99 -11.45
C PRO A 142 15.99 -26.57 -10.52
N GLY A 143 15.72 -25.93 -9.38
CA GLY A 143 14.84 -26.48 -8.34
C GLY A 143 13.38 -26.67 -8.77
N ASN A 144 12.83 -25.74 -9.57
CA ASN A 144 11.48 -25.76 -10.14
C ASN A 144 10.38 -26.18 -9.14
N SER A 145 10.50 -25.74 -7.88
CA SER A 145 9.56 -26.08 -6.81
C SER A 145 9.58 -25.01 -5.73
N LEU A 146 8.40 -24.65 -5.22
CA LEU A 146 8.27 -23.77 -4.05
C LEU A 146 8.84 -24.43 -2.79
N ASP A 147 8.90 -25.76 -2.74
CA ASP A 147 9.41 -26.55 -1.61
C ASP A 147 10.94 -26.62 -1.55
N VAL A 148 11.63 -26.02 -2.53
CA VAL A 148 13.09 -26.01 -2.63
C VAL A 148 13.59 -24.58 -2.52
N ALA A 149 14.65 -24.34 -1.73
CA ALA A 149 15.13 -23.01 -1.40
C ALA A 149 15.54 -22.13 -2.61
N ASP A 150 16.06 -22.74 -3.68
CA ASP A 150 16.43 -22.06 -4.92
C ASP A 150 15.45 -22.35 -6.07
N GLY A 151 14.32 -22.99 -5.77
CA GLY A 151 13.34 -23.44 -6.76
C GLY A 151 12.27 -22.41 -7.11
N TRP A 152 12.31 -21.23 -6.51
CA TRP A 152 11.32 -20.18 -6.69
C TRP A 152 11.93 -18.77 -6.74
N THR A 153 11.18 -17.82 -7.26
CA THR A 153 11.49 -16.39 -7.24
C THR A 153 10.23 -15.55 -7.44
N ILE A 154 10.38 -14.24 -7.51
CA ILE A 154 9.31 -13.30 -7.82
C ILE A 154 9.06 -13.21 -9.32
N LYS A 155 7.78 -13.09 -9.67
CA LYS A 155 7.30 -12.64 -10.96
C LYS A 155 6.73 -11.24 -10.76
N PHE A 156 7.44 -10.26 -11.30
CA PHE A 156 6.99 -8.87 -11.22
C PHE A 156 5.67 -8.66 -11.99
N HIS A 157 4.81 -7.80 -11.46
CA HIS A 157 3.50 -7.49 -12.01
C HIS A 157 3.63 -6.75 -13.35
N ASP A 158 4.58 -5.82 -13.44
CA ASP A 158 4.87 -5.04 -14.64
C ASP A 158 6.37 -4.85 -14.87
N ASP A 159 6.71 -4.26 -16.01
CA ASP A 159 8.11 -4.06 -16.43
C ASP A 159 8.70 -2.72 -15.94
N SER A 160 8.08 -2.07 -14.95
CA SER A 160 8.59 -0.81 -14.40
C SER A 160 9.81 -1.01 -13.50
N GLY A 161 10.48 0.10 -13.14
CA GLY A 161 11.51 0.12 -12.10
C GLY A 161 10.98 -0.18 -10.69
N PHE A 162 9.66 -0.21 -10.49
CA PHE A 162 9.02 -0.63 -9.24
C PHE A 162 8.72 -2.13 -9.22
N GLY A 163 8.57 -2.77 -10.39
CA GLY A 163 8.08 -4.15 -10.53
C GLY A 163 6.57 -4.29 -10.28
N HIS A 164 6.00 -3.38 -9.50
CA HIS A 164 4.58 -3.09 -9.43
C HIS A 164 4.37 -1.57 -9.32
N ASP A 165 4.08 -0.90 -10.43
CA ASP A 165 3.68 0.50 -10.48
C ASP A 165 2.18 0.61 -10.20
N LYS A 166 1.85 0.92 -8.95
CA LYS A 166 0.47 1.02 -8.45
C LYS A 166 -0.39 2.01 -9.25
N SER A 167 0.21 3.02 -9.88
CA SER A 167 -0.52 3.99 -10.72
C SER A 167 -1.13 3.35 -11.96
N LEU A 168 -0.52 2.29 -12.50
CA LEU A 168 -1.03 1.58 -13.68
C LEU A 168 -2.36 0.88 -13.38
N THR A 169 -2.56 0.45 -12.13
CA THR A 169 -3.82 -0.13 -11.68
C THR A 169 -4.89 0.94 -11.43
N ILE A 170 -4.53 2.12 -10.91
CA ILE A 170 -5.52 3.14 -10.55
C ILE A 170 -5.95 3.98 -11.76
N ARG A 171 -5.04 4.27 -12.69
CA ARG A 171 -5.29 5.18 -13.82
C ARG A 171 -6.53 4.81 -14.65
N PRO A 172 -6.82 3.53 -14.95
CA PRO A 172 -8.05 3.19 -15.67
C PRO A 172 -9.33 3.54 -14.88
N TYR A 173 -9.29 3.61 -13.53
CA TYR A 173 -10.44 3.99 -12.67
C TYR A 173 -10.64 5.48 -12.86
N ALA A 174 -9.58 6.26 -12.68
CA ALA A 174 -9.58 7.71 -12.89
C ALA A 174 -10.09 8.07 -14.30
N ASP A 175 -9.60 7.41 -15.34
CA ASP A 175 -10.02 7.64 -16.74
C ASP A 175 -11.49 7.30 -17.00
N ALA A 176 -12.00 6.24 -16.38
CA ALA A 176 -13.41 5.87 -16.49
C ALA A 176 -14.31 6.85 -15.72
N ILE A 177 -13.92 7.23 -14.51
CA ILE A 177 -14.63 8.17 -13.62
C ILE A 177 -14.68 9.57 -14.24
N ALA A 178 -13.61 10.01 -14.89
CA ALA A 178 -13.57 11.30 -15.59
C ALA A 178 -14.65 11.45 -16.67
N LYS A 179 -15.12 10.32 -17.24
CA LYS A 179 -16.18 10.26 -18.26
C LYS A 179 -17.58 10.17 -17.67
N MET A 180 -17.72 9.95 -16.36
CA MET A 180 -19.02 9.87 -15.68
C MET A 180 -19.60 11.26 -15.39
N ALA A 181 -20.93 11.30 -15.22
CA ALA A 181 -21.64 12.47 -14.72
C ALA A 181 -21.11 12.84 -13.31
N PRO A 182 -20.94 14.14 -12.98
CA PRO A 182 -20.31 14.56 -11.72
C PRO A 182 -20.91 13.97 -10.44
N ASP A 183 -22.21 13.73 -10.42
CA ASP A 183 -22.98 13.16 -9.31
C ASP A 183 -22.86 11.63 -9.18
N GLU A 184 -22.31 10.96 -10.19
CA GLU A 184 -22.07 9.51 -10.20
C GLU A 184 -20.61 9.13 -9.92
N ARG A 185 -19.72 10.12 -9.78
CA ARG A 185 -18.29 9.88 -9.59
C ARG A 185 -18.00 9.38 -8.17
N PRO A 186 -17.43 8.17 -8.00
CA PRO A 186 -16.87 7.78 -6.71
C PRO A 186 -15.72 8.70 -6.30
N THR A 187 -15.53 8.87 -5.00
CA THR A 187 -14.28 9.39 -4.45
C THR A 187 -13.24 8.27 -4.38
N LEU A 188 -12.06 8.49 -4.93
CA LEU A 188 -10.93 7.57 -4.86
C LEU A 188 -10.06 7.90 -3.64
N LEU A 189 -9.94 6.95 -2.72
CA LEU A 189 -9.12 7.08 -1.52
C LEU A 189 -7.96 6.09 -1.58
N TYR A 190 -6.79 6.48 -1.08
CA TYR A 190 -5.62 5.61 -1.00
C TYR A 190 -5.04 5.64 0.42
N ALA A 191 -4.62 4.51 0.98
CA ALA A 191 -3.79 4.47 2.19
C ALA A 191 -2.41 3.87 1.91
N GLY A 192 -1.36 4.50 2.44
CA GLY A 192 0.02 4.07 2.23
C GLY A 192 0.99 4.63 3.26
N ASP A 193 2.15 4.01 3.38
CA ASP A 193 3.23 4.42 4.28
C ASP A 193 4.55 4.71 3.56
N GLY A 194 4.70 4.25 2.31
CA GLY A 194 5.96 4.27 1.58
C GLY A 194 6.04 5.31 0.46
N VAL A 195 7.26 5.69 0.09
CA VAL A 195 7.53 6.56 -1.08
C VAL A 195 7.02 5.93 -2.38
N SER A 196 6.94 4.60 -2.47
CA SER A 196 6.33 3.87 -3.59
C SER A 196 4.86 4.24 -3.82
N ASP A 197 4.14 4.68 -2.77
CA ASP A 197 2.73 5.05 -2.84
C ASP A 197 2.48 6.40 -3.50
N LEU A 198 3.52 7.20 -3.73
CA LEU A 198 3.38 8.51 -4.38
C LEU A 198 2.79 8.44 -5.79
N SER A 199 3.13 7.36 -6.51
CA SER A 199 2.56 7.07 -7.82
C SER A 199 1.05 6.87 -7.73
N ALA A 200 0.58 6.11 -6.74
CA ALA A 200 -0.83 5.88 -6.48
C ALA A 200 -1.55 7.13 -5.97
N ALA A 201 -0.93 7.87 -5.05
CA ALA A 201 -1.50 9.07 -4.45
C ALA A 201 -1.89 10.12 -5.50
N ARG A 202 -1.11 10.25 -6.58
CA ARG A 202 -1.40 11.16 -7.70
C ARG A 202 -2.61 10.78 -8.55
N GLU A 203 -3.02 9.52 -8.49
CA GLU A 203 -4.16 8.99 -9.25
C GLU A 203 -5.43 8.89 -8.38
N THR A 204 -5.40 9.38 -7.13
CA THR A 204 -6.52 9.36 -6.18
C THR A 204 -6.87 10.75 -5.65
N ASP A 205 -8.06 10.91 -5.07
CA ASP A 205 -8.54 12.20 -4.56
C ASP A 205 -7.92 12.56 -3.20
N LEU A 206 -7.63 11.56 -2.36
CA LEU A 206 -7.04 11.76 -1.04
C LEU A 206 -6.15 10.58 -0.63
N LEU A 207 -4.93 10.91 -0.21
CA LEU A 207 -4.00 9.98 0.42
C LEU A 207 -4.14 10.01 1.95
N PHE A 208 -4.34 8.85 2.57
CA PHE A 208 -4.06 8.58 3.97
C PHE A 208 -2.58 8.18 4.09
N ALA A 209 -1.73 9.10 4.54
CA ALA A 209 -0.31 8.85 4.72
C ALA A 209 -0.02 8.42 6.15
N ARG A 210 0.76 7.34 6.35
CA ARG A 210 1.15 6.91 7.70
C ARG A 210 1.92 8.03 8.41
N ALA A 211 1.49 8.36 9.63
CA ALA A 211 2.12 9.39 10.44
C ALA A 211 3.62 9.10 10.67
N GLY A 212 4.45 10.15 10.63
CA GLY A 212 5.89 10.06 10.87
C GLY A 212 6.72 9.44 9.74
N GLN A 213 6.15 9.26 8.55
CA GLN A 213 6.87 8.77 7.36
C GLN A 213 7.28 9.90 6.42
N ASP A 214 8.40 9.71 5.72
CA ASP A 214 8.94 10.65 4.72
C ASP A 214 7.96 10.96 3.58
N LEU A 215 6.99 10.07 3.35
CA LEU A 215 5.88 10.25 2.41
C LEU A 215 5.18 11.60 2.60
N ILE A 216 4.97 12.03 3.85
CA ILE A 216 4.25 13.28 4.18
C ILE A 216 4.99 14.51 3.65
N THR A 217 6.32 14.56 3.85
CA THR A 217 7.18 15.64 3.37
C THR A 217 7.06 15.81 1.85
N TYR A 218 7.00 14.70 1.12
CA TYR A 218 6.81 14.73 -0.33
C TYR A 218 5.40 15.21 -0.70
N CYS A 219 4.36 14.73 -0.02
CA CYS A 219 2.98 15.15 -0.28
C CYS A 219 2.79 16.65 -0.09
N GLU A 220 3.35 17.23 0.98
CA GLU A 220 3.33 18.67 1.19
C GLU A 220 4.06 19.41 0.07
N ARG A 221 5.27 18.98 -0.30
CA ARG A 221 6.09 19.64 -1.32
C ARG A 221 5.41 19.67 -2.69
N GLU A 222 4.79 18.56 -3.09
CA GLU A 222 4.14 18.42 -4.40
C GLU A 222 2.67 18.83 -4.41
N GLY A 223 2.11 19.25 -3.26
CA GLY A 223 0.70 19.63 -3.14
C GLY A 223 -0.29 18.47 -3.34
N ILE A 224 0.13 17.23 -3.05
CA ILE A 224 -0.74 16.05 -3.09
C ILE A 224 -1.74 16.14 -1.91
N PRO A 225 -3.06 16.04 -2.12
CA PRO A 225 -4.02 16.04 -1.02
C PRO A 225 -3.80 14.85 -0.09
N PHE A 226 -3.49 15.11 1.18
CA PHE A 226 -3.25 14.06 2.16
C PHE A 226 -3.84 14.36 3.53
N THR A 227 -4.05 13.31 4.31
CA THR A 227 -4.26 13.35 5.76
C THR A 227 -3.42 12.27 6.42
N GLU A 228 -2.98 12.49 7.64
CA GLU A 228 -2.18 11.51 8.36
C GLU A 228 -3.06 10.46 9.06
N PHE A 229 -2.58 9.22 9.14
CA PHE A 229 -3.18 8.17 9.95
C PHE A 229 -2.14 7.46 10.83
N GLU A 230 -2.54 7.13 12.05
CA GLU A 230 -1.78 6.25 12.95
C GLU A 230 -2.30 4.82 12.91
N SER A 231 -3.62 4.65 12.67
CA SER A 231 -4.28 3.35 12.55
C SER A 231 -5.49 3.41 11.62
N TRP A 232 -6.04 2.24 11.30
CA TRP A 232 -7.25 2.13 10.48
C TRP A 232 -8.51 2.73 11.12
N LYS A 233 -8.46 3.07 12.40
CA LYS A 233 -9.53 3.82 13.07
C LYS A 233 -9.73 5.21 12.45
N THR A 234 -8.63 5.93 12.20
CA THR A 234 -8.68 7.26 11.58
C THR A 234 -9.16 7.16 10.14
N ILE A 235 -8.64 6.18 9.40
CA ILE A 235 -9.05 5.89 8.03
C ILE A 235 -10.56 5.64 7.96
N LEU A 236 -11.08 4.76 8.83
CA LEU A 236 -12.51 4.45 8.89
C LEU A 236 -13.35 5.70 9.18
N GLN A 237 -12.97 6.51 10.17
CA GLN A 237 -13.71 7.70 10.54
C GLN A 237 -13.80 8.73 9.40
N GLU A 238 -12.66 9.06 8.79
CA GLU A 238 -12.64 10.06 7.71
C GLU A 238 -13.31 9.52 6.43
N THR A 239 -13.17 8.22 6.15
CA THR A 239 -13.87 7.58 5.02
C THR A 239 -15.38 7.62 5.21
N GLN A 240 -15.89 7.37 6.42
CA GLN A 240 -17.31 7.53 6.74
C GLN A 240 -17.79 8.97 6.56
N ASP A 241 -16.98 9.95 6.99
CA ASP A 241 -17.32 11.37 6.82
C ASP A 241 -17.40 11.78 5.35
N ILE A 242 -16.51 11.26 4.50
CA ILE A 242 -16.56 11.44 3.05
C ILE A 242 -17.78 10.74 2.46
N TYR A 243 -17.98 9.47 2.78
CA TYR A 243 -19.07 8.65 2.26
C TYR A 243 -20.44 9.27 2.56
N HIS A 244 -20.65 9.79 3.78
CA HIS A 244 -21.91 10.43 4.17
C HIS A 244 -22.00 11.92 3.80
N GLY A 245 -20.98 12.49 3.14
CA GLY A 245 -20.95 13.90 2.75
C GLY A 245 -20.83 14.88 3.93
N ARG A 246 -20.39 14.42 5.10
CA ARG A 246 -20.15 15.24 6.31
C ARG A 246 -18.90 16.10 6.16
N LYS A 247 -17.89 15.58 5.46
CA LYS A 247 -16.67 16.31 5.09
C LYS A 247 -16.36 16.09 3.61
N THR A 248 -15.72 17.07 3.00
CA THR A 248 -15.17 16.94 1.65
C THR A 248 -13.69 16.55 1.74
N VAL A 249 -13.18 15.90 0.70
CA VAL A 249 -11.74 15.63 0.52
C VAL A 249 -10.89 16.89 0.75
N LYS A 250 -11.29 18.01 0.14
CA LYS A 250 -10.61 19.30 0.29
C LYS A 250 -10.52 19.76 1.75
N LYS A 251 -11.60 19.56 2.53
CA LYS A 251 -11.63 19.93 3.95
C LYS A 251 -10.67 19.04 4.75
N ILE A 252 -10.72 17.73 4.54
CA ILE A 252 -9.86 16.76 5.23
C ILE A 252 -8.39 17.03 4.90
N ALA A 253 -8.05 17.23 3.62
CA ALA A 253 -6.68 17.55 3.22
C ALA A 253 -6.15 18.85 3.83
N ALA A 254 -6.99 19.89 3.90
CA ALA A 254 -6.62 21.15 4.55
C ALA A 254 -6.41 20.99 6.07
N GLU A 255 -7.26 20.20 6.73
CA GLU A 255 -7.12 19.87 8.16
C GLU A 255 -5.86 19.04 8.42
N GLY A 256 -5.56 18.06 7.57
CA GLY A 256 -4.36 17.23 7.61
C GLY A 256 -3.08 18.06 7.48
N LEU A 257 -2.99 18.89 6.44
CA LEU A 257 -1.85 19.78 6.22
C LEU A 257 -1.62 20.74 7.40
N LYS A 258 -2.71 21.28 7.97
CA LYS A 258 -2.62 22.16 9.13
C LYS A 258 -2.06 21.41 10.35
N LYS A 259 -2.56 20.21 10.64
CA LYS A 259 -2.08 19.38 11.75
C LYS A 259 -0.59 19.07 11.60
N HIS A 260 -0.18 18.65 10.40
CA HIS A 260 1.23 18.36 10.10
C HIS A 260 2.14 19.56 10.41
N ARG A 261 1.81 20.73 9.85
CA ARG A 261 2.59 21.96 10.07
C ARG A 261 2.65 22.37 11.53
N THR A 262 1.54 22.25 12.27
CA THR A 262 1.54 22.55 13.71
C THR A 262 2.47 21.59 14.47
N TYR A 263 2.40 20.30 14.18
CA TYR A 263 3.26 19.30 14.80
C TYR A 263 4.75 19.56 14.53
N SER A 264 5.14 19.82 13.28
CA SER A 264 6.54 20.11 12.90
C SER A 264 7.08 21.38 13.57
N ILE A 265 6.24 22.41 13.74
CA ILE A 265 6.62 23.64 14.45
C ILE A 265 6.89 23.36 15.94
N GLU A 266 6.02 22.57 16.58
CA GLU A 266 6.14 22.24 18.01
C GLU A 266 7.35 21.33 18.31
N HIS A 267 7.77 20.50 17.35
CA HIS A 267 8.82 19.49 17.54
C HIS A 267 10.17 19.85 16.87
N GLY A 268 10.30 21.07 16.33
CA GLY A 268 11.59 21.62 15.88
C GLY A 268 12.17 20.97 14.62
N GLU A 269 11.35 20.30 13.81
CA GLU A 269 11.77 19.87 12.48
C GLU A 269 11.94 21.12 11.60
N GLN A 270 13.19 21.45 11.27
CA GLN A 270 13.48 22.57 10.38
C GLN A 270 12.84 22.33 9.01
N MET A 271 11.72 23.02 8.74
CA MET A 271 11.24 23.24 7.38
C MET A 271 12.38 23.85 6.57
N ARG A 272 12.97 23.06 5.66
CA ARG A 272 13.93 23.60 4.68
C ARG A 272 13.16 24.55 3.75
N PRO A 273 13.68 25.74 3.45
CA PRO A 273 12.93 26.74 2.69
C PRO A 273 12.61 26.21 1.28
N THR A 274 11.36 26.37 0.86
CA THR A 274 10.96 26.27 -0.55
C THR A 274 11.72 27.32 -1.35
N THR A 275 12.70 26.92 -2.15
CA THR A 275 13.28 27.78 -3.17
C THR A 275 12.33 27.87 -4.36
N HIS A 276 11.86 29.09 -4.64
CA HIS A 276 11.05 29.48 -5.78
C HIS A 276 11.74 29.24 -7.13
#